data_AF-A0A6N2T1F6-F1
#
_entry.id   AF-A0A6N2T1F6-F1
#
_cell.length_a   1.000
_cell.length_b   1.000
_cell.length_c   1.000
_cell.angle_alpha   90.00
_cell.angle_beta   90.00
_cell.angle_gamma   90.00
#
_symmetry.space_group_name_H-M   'P 1'
#
loop_
_entity.id
_entity.type
_entity.pdbx_description
1 polymer ?
#
loop_
_entity_poly.entity_id
_entity_poly.type
_entity_poly.pdbx_seq_one_letter_code
_entity_poly.pdbx_strand_id
1 'polypeptide(L)'
;MNGDSVERRISITSRSADGSVTHVTHTSVHVSMEEHFDPETCCDERERALIAAMRAYLRPEQAPERLLERLRATLDHCCGE
;
A
#
# COMPACT_ATOMS: atom_id res chain seq x y z
N MET A 1 -29.39 -11.09 1.32
CA MET A 1 -28.33 -10.11 0.96
C MET A 1 -27.90 -9.43 2.26
N ASN A 2 -26.99 -10.06 3.00
CA ASN A 2 -26.35 -9.43 4.15
C ASN A 2 -24.90 -9.21 3.72
N GLY A 3 -24.56 -7.96 3.37
CA GLY A 3 -23.17 -7.60 3.13
C GLY A 3 -22.42 -7.77 4.45
N ASP A 4 -21.43 -8.64 4.47
CA ASP A 4 -20.63 -8.92 5.66
C ASP A 4 -19.83 -7.65 5.99
N SER A 5 -20.27 -6.89 6.99
CA SER A 5 -19.56 -5.69 7.43
C SER A 5 -18.45 -6.09 8.38
N VAL A 6 -17.19 -5.87 7.99
CA VAL A 6 -16.04 -6.16 8.86
C VAL A 6 -15.78 -4.96 9.77
N GLU A 7 -15.91 -5.15 11.08
CA GLU A 7 -15.49 -4.16 12.08
C GLU A 7 -13.95 -4.10 12.12
N ARG A 8 -13.39 -2.92 11.84
CA ARG A 8 -11.94 -2.68 11.93
C ARG A 8 -11.65 -1.69 13.04
N ARG A 9 -10.70 -2.07 13.91
CA ARG A 9 -10.23 -1.23 15.02
C ARG A 9 -9.15 -0.26 14.52
N ILE A 10 -9.36 1.03 14.72
CA ILE A 10 -8.38 2.09 14.44
C ILE A 10 -7.90 2.67 15.76
N SER A 11 -6.58 2.80 15.90
CA SER A 11 -5.94 3.45 17.05
C SER A 11 -5.27 4.73 16.56
N ILE A 12 -5.75 5.88 17.03
CA ILE A 12 -5.17 7.20 16.74
C ILE A 12 -4.33 7.61 17.95
N THR A 13 -3.04 7.83 17.72
CA THR A 13 -2.07 8.21 18.75
C THR A 13 -1.62 9.65 18.52
N SER A 14 -1.89 10.54 19.47
CA SER A 14 -1.29 11.89 19.48
C SER A 14 0.00 11.89 20.29
N ARG A 15 1.00 12.63 19.79
CA ARG A 15 2.31 12.76 20.42
C ARG A 15 2.60 14.23 20.73
N SER A 16 3.20 14.48 21.89
CA SER A 16 3.78 15.77 22.25
C SER A 16 5.03 16.07 21.41
N ALA A 17 5.48 17.32 21.45
CA ALA A 17 6.70 17.76 20.77
C ALA A 17 7.97 17.01 21.24
N ASP A 18 7.96 16.47 22.46
CA ASP A 18 9.01 15.62 23.03
C ASP A 18 8.92 14.14 22.58
N GLY A 19 7.96 13.80 21.73
CA GLY A 19 7.74 12.45 21.23
C GLY A 19 6.98 11.53 22.18
N SER A 20 6.60 11.98 23.38
CA SER A 20 5.76 11.22 24.30
C SER A 20 4.33 11.09 23.77
N VAL A 21 3.69 9.95 24.00
CA VAL A 21 2.29 9.73 23.60
C VAL A 21 1.39 10.38 24.64
N THR A 22 0.58 11.35 24.20
CA THR A 22 -0.33 12.09 25.10
C THR A 22 -1.71 11.48 25.15
N HIS A 23 -2.22 10.99 24.02
CA HIS A 23 -3.55 10.40 23.95
C HIS A 23 -3.58 9.25 22.94
N VAL A 24 -4.30 8.19 23.31
CA VAL A 24 -4.64 7.08 22.43
C VAL A 24 -6.16 7.01 22.35
N THR A 25 -6.70 7.22 21.16
CA THR A 25 -8.14 7.09 20.90
C THR A 25 -8.37 5.83 20.08
N HIS A 26 -9.17 4.92 20.63
CA HIS A 26 -9.63 3.74 19.91
C HIS A 26 -11.02 4.01 19.36
N THR A 27 -11.20 3.78 18.06
CA THR A 27 -12.52 3.81 17.43
C THR A 27 -12.67 2.61 16.51
N SER A 28 -13.89 2.09 16.38
CA SER A 28 -14.21 1.08 15.39
C SER A 28 -14.86 1.74 14.17
N VAL A 29 -14.46 1.29 12.99
CA VAL A 29 -15.13 1.64 11.75
C VAL A 29 -15.72 0.38 11.14
N HIS A 30 -16.96 0.48 10.71
CA HIS A 30 -17.60 -0.53 9.89
C HIS A 30 -17.14 -0.32 8.45
N VAL A 31 -16.40 -1.28 7.92
CA VAL A 31 -16.07 -1.28 6.50
C VAL A 31 -17.05 -2.22 5.84
N SER A 32 -17.97 -1.64 5.06
CA SER A 32 -18.78 -2.38 4.11
C SER A 32 -17.83 -3.15 3.21
N MET A 33 -18.01 -4.47 3.14
CA MET A 33 -17.35 -5.28 2.13
C MET A 33 -18.09 -5.05 0.81
N GLU A 34 -17.93 -3.84 0.28
CA GLU A 34 -18.35 -3.52 -1.08
C GLU A 34 -17.55 -4.42 -2.04
N GLU A 35 -18.15 -4.69 -3.20
CA GLU A 35 -17.47 -5.42 -4.26
C GLU A 35 -16.14 -4.70 -4.55
N HIS A 36 -15.03 -5.38 -4.29
CA HIS A 36 -13.71 -4.81 -4.56
C HIS A 36 -13.68 -4.44 -6.04
N PHE A 37 -13.11 -3.28 -6.37
CA PHE A 37 -12.97 -2.87 -7.75
C PHE A 37 -12.24 -3.96 -8.55
N ASP A 38 -12.98 -4.62 -9.43
CA ASP A 38 -12.47 -5.65 -10.33
C ASP A 38 -12.45 -5.07 -11.75
N PRO A 39 -11.25 -4.82 -12.32
CA PRO A 39 -11.13 -4.30 -13.68
C PRO A 39 -11.86 -5.14 -14.72
N GLU A 40 -12.08 -6.44 -14.49
CA GLU A 40 -12.77 -7.31 -15.45
C GLU A 40 -14.28 -7.07 -15.49
N THR A 41 -14.89 -6.59 -14.39
CA THR A 41 -16.34 -6.33 -14.31
C THR A 41 -16.68 -4.85 -14.34
N CYS A 42 -15.79 -3.98 -13.87
CA CYS A 42 -16.03 -2.54 -13.74
C CYS A 42 -15.57 -1.70 -14.94
N CYS A 43 -14.66 -2.22 -15.77
CA CYS A 43 -14.03 -1.43 -16.84
C CYS A 43 -14.41 -1.90 -18.24
N ASP A 44 -14.39 -0.97 -19.19
CA ASP A 44 -14.41 -1.30 -20.62
C ASP A 44 -13.03 -1.78 -21.13
N GLU A 45 -12.98 -2.21 -22.39
CA GLU A 45 -11.74 -2.73 -23.00
C GLU A 45 -10.60 -1.71 -23.00
N ARG A 46 -10.91 -0.44 -23.25
CA ARG A 46 -9.92 0.63 -23.33
C ARG A 46 -9.35 0.92 -21.94
N GLU A 47 -10.20 0.97 -20.92
CA GLU A 47 -9.80 1.16 -19.53
C GLU A 47 -8.95 0.00 -19.04
N ARG A 48 -9.33 -1.25 -19.33
CA ARG A 48 -8.51 -2.43 -19.00
C ARG A 48 -7.14 -2.38 -19.66
N ALA A 49 -7.07 -2.01 -20.94
CA ALA A 49 -5.80 -1.85 -21.65
C ALA A 49 -4.90 -0.77 -21.02
N LEU A 50 -5.49 0.37 -20.62
CA LEU A 50 -4.75 1.44 -19.93
C LEU A 50 -4.23 0.98 -18.56
N ILE A 51 -5.06 0.31 -17.77
CA ILE A 51 -4.66 -0.25 -16.47
C ILE A 51 -3.52 -1.25 -16.64
N ALA A 52 -3.59 -2.13 -17.64
CA ALA A 52 -2.53 -3.09 -17.92
C ALA A 52 -1.20 -2.40 -18.27
N ALA A 53 -1.24 -1.37 -19.12
CA ALA A 53 -0.05 -0.59 -19.47
C ALA A 53 0.55 0.11 -18.24
N MET A 54 -0.29 0.73 -17.39
CA MET A 54 0.16 1.37 -16.16
C MET A 54 0.78 0.39 -15.17
N ARG A 55 0.18 -0.81 -15.02
CA ARG A 55 0.72 -1.87 -14.15
C ARG A 55 2.09 -2.32 -14.65
N ALA A 56 2.25 -2.57 -15.94
CA ALA A 56 3.54 -2.96 -16.51
C ALA A 56 4.63 -1.90 -16.28
N TYR A 57 4.27 -0.61 -16.38
CA TYR A 57 5.21 0.49 -16.14
C TYR A 57 5.58 0.65 -14.65
N LEU A 58 4.59 0.59 -13.76
CA LEU A 58 4.78 0.86 -12.32
C LEU A 58 5.28 -0.36 -11.54
N ARG A 59 5.02 -1.57 -12.04
CA ARG A 59 5.36 -2.85 -11.40
C ARG A 59 6.13 -3.73 -12.39
N PRO A 60 7.36 -3.33 -12.76
CA PRO A 60 8.18 -4.13 -13.64
C PRO A 60 8.46 -5.50 -13.00
N GLU A 61 8.45 -6.57 -13.79
CA GLU A 61 8.75 -7.94 -13.32
C GLU A 61 10.17 -8.07 -12.77
N GLN A 62 11.08 -7.25 -13.29
CA GLN A 62 12.47 -7.23 -12.89
C GLN A 62 12.82 -5.88 -12.29
N ALA A 63 13.61 -5.91 -11.22
CA ALA A 63 14.15 -4.70 -10.63
C ALA A 63 15.05 -3.97 -11.65
N PRO A 64 14.95 -2.63 -11.78
CA PRO A 64 15.84 -1.87 -12.65
C PRO A 64 17.31 -2.04 -12.25
N GLU A 65 18.22 -2.11 -13.23
CA GLU A 65 19.65 -2.31 -12.99
C GLU A 65 20.25 -1.28 -12.03
N ARG A 66 19.90 0.01 -12.20
CA ARG A 66 20.35 1.08 -11.30
C ARG A 66 19.93 0.89 -9.84
N LEU A 67 18.77 0.28 -9.58
CA LEU A 67 18.35 -0.03 -8.22
C LEU A 67 19.26 -1.11 -7.63
N LEU A 68 19.54 -2.16 -8.40
CA LEU A 68 20.44 -3.24 -7.99
C LEU A 68 21.87 -2.74 -7.75
N GLU A 69 22.40 -1.89 -8.64
CA GLU A 69 23.72 -1.27 -8.48
C GLU A 69 23.81 -0.46 -7.19
N ARG A 70 22.81 0.41 -6.93
CA ARG A 70 22.77 1.20 -5.70
C ARG A 70 22.69 0.34 -4.45
N LEU A 71 21.85 -0.70 -4.48
CA LEU A 71 21.73 -1.65 -3.37
C LEU A 71 23.06 -2.33 -3.09
N ARG A 72 23.76 -2.83 -4.12
CA ARG A 72 25.09 -3.44 -3.98
C ARG A 72 26.09 -2.46 -3.37
N ALA A 73 26.20 -1.26 -3.92
CA ALA A 73 27.14 -0.24 -3.42
C ALA A 73 26.87 0.12 -1.95
N THR A 74 25.60 0.23 -1.54
CA THR A 74 25.23 0.49 -0.16
C THR A 74 25.57 -0.68 0.76
N LEU A 75 25.28 -1.91 0.34
CA LEU A 75 25.59 -3.11 1.14
C LEU A 75 27.10 -3.30 1.29
N ASP A 76 27.86 -3.14 0.21
CA ASP A 76 29.33 -3.22 0.22
C ASP A 76 29.94 -2.18 1.17
N HIS A 77 29.37 -0.97 1.20
CA HIS A 77 29.80 0.08 2.13
C HIS A 77 29.49 -0.27 3.59
N CYS A 78 28.31 -0.81 3.89
CA CYS A 78 27.91 -1.16 5.25
C CYS A 78 28.60 -2.43 5.79
N CYS A 79 29.08 -3.32 4.91
CA CYS A 79 29.78 -4.56 5.30
C CYS A 79 31.31 -4.41 5.34
N GLY A 80 31.84 -3.24 4.97
CA GLY A 80 33.27 -2.91 5.01
C GLY A 80 33.72 -2.10 6.24
N GLU A 81 32.83 -1.90 7.22
CA GLU A 81 33.12 -1.30 8.54
C GLU A 81 33.40 -2.36 9.62
#